data_AF-A0A4R4M9R1-F1
#
_entry.id   AF-A0A4R4M9R1-F1
#
_cell.length_a   1.000
_cell.length_b   1.000
_cell.length_c   1.000
_cell.angle_alpha   90.00
_cell.angle_beta   90.00
_cell.angle_gamma   90.00
#
_symmetry.space_group_name_H-M   'P 1'
#
loop_
_entity.id
_entity.type
_entity.pdbx_description
1 polymer ?
#
loop_
_entity_poly.entity_id
_entity_poly.type
_entity_poly.pdbx_seq_one_letter_code
_entity_poly.pdbx_strand_id
1 'polypeptide(L)'
;MGERLRKLSAHGREFVWTGRIRYVKGRDTHRCVRVRVWGGGKNGRVLQADLVSKAVLPWGCATDNAYPTPKDVRSVIDYALMHGWDPDLVGGTFFLRESEHASGFELDDFLLTDRLRDEGAPDPTARVFRAAES
;
A
#
# COMPACT_ATOMS: atom_id res chain seq x y z
N MET A 1 19.86 -4.32 8.74
CA MET A 1 18.60 -4.32 9.52
C MET A 1 17.54 -5.02 8.67
N GLY A 2 17.12 -6.22 9.05
CA GLY A 2 16.21 -7.05 8.24
C GLY A 2 14.77 -6.50 8.27
N GLU A 3 14.05 -6.66 7.16
CA GLU A 3 12.61 -6.34 7.13
C GLU A 3 11.86 -7.28 8.06
N ARG A 4 11.05 -6.72 8.97
CA ARG A 4 10.24 -7.51 9.90
C ARG A 4 9.06 -8.12 9.14
N LEU A 5 9.18 -9.41 8.83
CA LEU A 5 8.08 -10.19 8.30
C LEU A 5 7.00 -10.41 9.38
N ARG A 6 5.74 -10.30 8.98
CA ARG A 6 4.56 -10.46 9.83
C ARG A 6 3.64 -11.49 9.20
N LYS A 7 2.98 -12.31 10.03
CA LYS A 7 1.99 -13.29 9.57
C LYS A 7 0.59 -12.69 9.69
N LEU A 8 -0.29 -13.07 8.77
CA LEU A 8 -1.70 -12.69 8.75
C LEU A 8 -2.53 -13.84 8.18
N SER A 9 -3.52 -14.31 8.91
CA SER A 9 -4.46 -15.33 8.41
C SER A 9 -5.69 -14.66 7.81
N ALA A 10 -6.03 -14.98 6.56
CA ALA A 10 -7.22 -14.49 5.85
C ALA A 10 -7.65 -15.53 4.81
N HIS A 11 -8.94 -15.60 4.47
CA HIS A 11 -9.47 -16.56 3.46
C HIS A 11 -9.03 -18.01 3.68
N GLY A 12 -8.94 -18.46 4.94
CA GLY A 12 -8.50 -19.82 5.28
C GLY A 12 -7.02 -20.12 5.00
N ARG A 13 -6.20 -19.12 4.64
CA ARG A 13 -4.76 -19.27 4.35
C ARG A 13 -3.90 -18.30 5.17
N GLU A 14 -2.64 -18.67 5.36
CA GLU A 14 -1.63 -17.79 5.97
C GLU A 14 -0.94 -16.97 4.88
N PHE A 15 -0.87 -15.66 5.11
CA PHE A 15 -0.08 -14.73 4.34
C PHE A 15 1.09 -14.22 5.19
N VAL A 16 2.21 -13.96 4.54
CA VAL A 16 3.34 -13.23 5.13
C VAL A 16 3.38 -11.86 4.50
N TRP A 17 3.66 -10.82 5.28
CA TRP A 17 3.76 -9.46 4.76
C TRP A 17 4.86 -8.65 5.44
N THR A 18 5.28 -7.58 4.76
CA THR A 18 6.19 -6.56 5.27
C THR A 18 5.68 -5.19 4.85
N GLY A 19 5.98 -4.18 5.67
CA GLY A 19 5.72 -2.78 5.34
C GLY A 19 7.02 -1.99 5.47
N ARG A 20 7.47 -1.37 4.39
CA ARG A 20 8.67 -0.55 4.36
C ARG A 20 8.32 0.92 4.22
N ILE A 21 8.77 1.72 5.19
CA ILE A 21 8.61 3.17 5.15
C ILE A 21 9.46 3.76 4.03
N ARG A 22 8.83 4.64 3.27
CA ARG A 22 9.31 5.38 2.11
C ARG A 22 8.71 6.78 2.16
N TYR A 23 9.15 7.61 1.24
CA TYR A 23 8.62 8.95 1.06
C TYR A 23 8.37 9.16 -0.41
N VAL A 24 7.25 9.80 -0.71
CA VAL A 24 6.87 10.17 -2.07
C VAL A 24 6.97 11.69 -2.17
N LYS A 25 7.62 12.16 -3.23
CA LYS A 25 7.75 13.59 -3.52
C LYS A 25 6.66 14.02 -4.49
N GLY A 26 5.92 15.05 -4.08
CA GLY A 26 5.07 15.89 -4.93
C GLY A 26 5.34 17.35 -4.62
N ARG A 27 4.28 18.16 -4.58
CA ARG A 27 4.32 19.52 -4.02
C ARG A 27 4.72 19.50 -2.54
N ASP A 28 4.29 18.49 -1.80
CA ASP A 28 4.79 18.19 -0.45
C ASP A 28 5.44 16.78 -0.41
N THR A 29 6.14 16.48 0.68
CA THR A 29 6.72 15.16 0.94
C THR A 29 5.74 14.37 1.79
N HIS A 30 5.28 13.25 1.26
CA HIS A 30 4.31 12.39 1.94
C HIS A 30 4.96 11.11 2.41
N ARG A 31 4.64 10.69 3.65
CA ARG A 31 5.01 9.35 4.10
C ARG A 31 4.27 8.30 3.27
N CYS A 32 5.01 7.31 2.81
CA CYS A 32 4.48 6.17 2.08
C CYS A 32 4.97 4.87 2.73
N VAL A 33 4.11 3.86 2.81
CA VAL A 33 4.49 2.52 3.22
C VAL A 33 4.29 1.58 2.05
N ARG A 34 5.40 1.00 1.55
CA ARG A 34 5.34 -0.08 0.58
C ARG A 34 4.99 -1.37 1.32
N VAL A 35 3.80 -1.88 1.09
CA VAL A 35 3.34 -3.17 1.58
C VAL A 35 3.67 -4.22 0.54
N ARG A 36 4.31 -5.31 0.98
CA ARG A 36 4.47 -6.51 0.16
C ARG A 36 3.87 -7.70 0.89
N VAL A 37 3.13 -8.53 0.18
CA VAL A 37 2.44 -9.72 0.70
C VAL A 37 2.76 -10.94 -0.13
N TRP A 38 3.01 -12.06 0.54
CA TRP A 38 3.27 -13.38 -0.02
C TRP A 38 2.19 -14.35 0.47
N GLY A 39 1.55 -15.06 -0.46
CA GLY A 39 0.55 -16.10 -0.14
C GLY A 39 0.94 -17.51 -0.59
N GLY A 40 1.66 -17.67 -1.72
CA GLY A 40 2.07 -18.98 -2.29
C GLY A 40 3.48 -19.44 -1.89
N GLY A 41 4.00 -18.97 -0.75
CA GLY A 41 5.37 -19.27 -0.31
C GLY A 41 6.45 -18.45 -1.03
N LYS A 42 7.72 -18.90 -0.97
CA LYS A 42 8.90 -18.11 -1.38
C LYS A 42 8.93 -17.71 -2.86
N ASN A 43 8.26 -18.47 -3.72
CA ASN A 43 8.25 -18.28 -5.17
C ASN A 43 6.89 -17.77 -5.68
N GLY A 44 5.91 -17.59 -4.80
CA GLY A 44 4.59 -17.10 -5.17
C GLY A 44 4.63 -15.65 -5.66
N ARG A 45 3.65 -15.29 -6.48
CA ARG A 45 3.50 -13.95 -7.04
C ARG A 45 3.22 -12.97 -5.91
N VAL A 46 4.15 -12.03 -5.73
CA VAL A 46 4.10 -11.07 -4.64
C VAL A 46 3.04 -10.02 -4.92
N LEU A 47 2.17 -9.72 -3.96
CA LEU A 47 1.33 -8.53 -4.01
C LEU A 47 2.13 -7.32 -3.49
N GLN A 48 2.09 -6.21 -4.21
CA GLN A 48 2.64 -4.95 -3.77
C GLN A 48 1.62 -3.82 -3.86
N ALA A 49 1.50 -3.06 -2.78
CA ALA A 49 0.73 -1.82 -2.70
C ALA A 49 1.59 -0.72 -2.08
N ASP A 50 1.59 0.46 -2.69
CA ASP A 50 2.29 1.63 -2.16
C ASP A 50 1.23 2.56 -1.54
N LEU A 51 1.25 2.66 -0.21
CA LEU A 51 0.22 3.32 0.60
C LEU A 51 0.73 4.66 1.13
N VAL A 52 0.20 5.77 0.65
CA VAL A 52 0.49 7.13 1.14
C VAL A 52 -0.42 7.45 2.31
N SER A 53 0.16 7.96 3.39
CA SER A 53 -0.59 8.44 4.56
C SER A 53 -1.48 9.62 4.20
N LYS A 54 -2.69 9.67 4.75
CA LYS A 54 -3.61 10.80 4.64
C LYS A 54 -3.34 11.91 5.67
N ALA A 55 -2.40 11.72 6.58
CA ALA A 55 -2.17 12.67 7.66
C ALA A 55 -1.68 14.02 7.12
N VAL A 56 -2.40 15.09 7.48
CA VAL A 56 -2.01 16.48 7.23
C VAL A 56 -1.58 17.08 8.57
N LEU A 57 -0.29 17.41 8.70
CA LEU A 57 0.24 18.03 9.91
C LEU A 57 0.44 19.54 9.70
N PRO A 58 0.33 20.37 10.76
CA PRO A 58 0.52 21.83 10.68
C PRO A 58 1.88 22.28 10.13
N TRP A 59 2.88 21.38 10.14
CA TRP A 59 4.26 21.63 9.71
C TRP A 59 4.64 20.91 8.40
N GLY A 60 3.67 20.29 7.70
CA GLY A 60 3.87 19.52 6.46
C GLY A 60 3.75 18.00 6.62
N CYS A 61 3.62 17.25 5.52
CA CYS A 61 3.17 15.85 5.49
C CYS A 61 4.27 14.78 5.72
N ALA A 62 5.50 15.17 6.07
CA ALA A 62 6.65 14.26 6.05
C ALA A 62 6.87 13.44 7.34
N THR A 63 6.28 13.82 8.47
CA THR A 63 6.71 13.34 9.82
C THR A 63 5.64 12.60 10.62
N ASP A 64 4.58 12.10 9.98
CA ASP A 64 3.60 11.28 10.69
C ASP A 64 4.16 9.88 11.07
N ASN A 65 3.42 9.18 11.94
CA ASN A 65 3.73 7.83 12.40
C ASN A 65 2.86 6.73 11.78
N ALA A 66 2.14 7.03 10.69
CA ALA A 66 1.21 6.10 10.07
C ALA A 66 1.95 4.82 9.62
N TYR A 67 1.34 3.68 9.93
CA TYR A 67 1.79 2.37 9.49
C TYR A 67 0.58 1.44 9.34
N PRO A 68 0.48 0.66 8.24
CA PRO A 68 -0.65 -0.21 8.00
C PRO A 68 -0.88 -1.19 9.15
N THR A 69 -2.13 -1.26 9.60
CA THR A 69 -2.60 -2.25 10.57
C THR A 69 -2.87 -3.59 9.88
N PRO A 70 -3.03 -4.69 10.64
CA PRO A 70 -3.50 -5.95 10.06
C PRO A 70 -4.84 -5.85 9.31
N LYS A 71 -5.73 -4.92 9.71
CA LYS A 71 -7.01 -4.65 9.02
C LYS A 71 -6.77 -4.06 7.63
N ASP A 72 -5.87 -3.10 7.51
CA ASP A 72 -5.51 -2.47 6.23
C ASP A 72 -4.89 -3.50 5.28
N VAL A 73 -3.97 -4.32 5.79
CA VAL A 73 -3.32 -5.36 4.99
C VAL A 73 -4.31 -6.44 4.55
N ARG A 74 -5.28 -6.81 5.41
CA ARG A 74 -6.37 -7.70 4.99
C ARG A 74 -7.19 -7.06 3.86
N SER A 75 -7.56 -5.79 3.97
CA SER A 75 -8.31 -5.10 2.93
C SER A 75 -7.56 -5.05 1.59
N VAL A 76 -6.24 -4.82 1.64
CA VAL A 76 -5.35 -4.91 0.47
C VAL A 76 -5.37 -6.30 -0.16
N ILE A 77 -5.31 -7.36 0.64
CA ILE A 77 -5.39 -8.75 0.17
C ILE A 77 -6.74 -9.04 -0.46
N ASP A 78 -7.83 -8.71 0.23
CA ASP A 78 -9.21 -8.98 -0.20
C ASP A 78 -9.48 -8.32 -1.56
N TYR A 79 -9.11 -7.05 -1.69
CA TYR A 79 -9.29 -6.30 -2.91
C TYR A 79 -8.42 -6.85 -4.05
N ALA A 80 -7.15 -7.20 -3.79
CA ALA A 80 -6.26 -7.77 -4.79
C ALA A 80 -6.75 -9.13 -5.31
N LEU A 81 -7.23 -10.01 -4.42
CA LEU A 81 -7.79 -11.32 -4.81
C LEU A 81 -9.00 -11.14 -5.74
N MET A 82 -9.89 -10.20 -5.42
CA MET A 82 -11.04 -9.85 -6.25
C MET A 82 -10.62 -9.30 -7.64
N HIS A 83 -9.45 -8.69 -7.73
CA HIS A 83 -8.91 -8.09 -8.97
C HIS A 83 -7.88 -8.99 -9.67
N GLY A 84 -7.90 -10.30 -9.40
CA GLY A 84 -7.12 -11.29 -10.14
C GLY A 84 -5.68 -11.47 -9.66
N TRP A 85 -5.33 -10.98 -8.47
CA TRP A 85 -4.12 -11.46 -7.82
C TRP A 85 -4.32 -12.92 -7.46
N ASP A 86 -3.55 -13.78 -8.11
CA ASP A 86 -3.39 -15.18 -7.72
C ASP A 86 -2.03 -15.33 -7.01
N PRO A 87 -2.03 -15.59 -5.69
CA PRO A 87 -0.80 -15.77 -4.90
C PRO A 87 -0.04 -17.07 -5.21
N ASP A 88 -0.69 -18.06 -5.83
CA ASP A 88 -0.14 -19.37 -6.13
C ASP A 88 0.54 -19.41 -7.51
N LEU A 89 0.30 -18.40 -8.36
CA LEU A 89 1.10 -18.16 -9.56
C LEU A 89 2.56 -17.95 -9.19
N VAL A 90 3.46 -18.60 -9.92
CA VAL A 90 4.90 -18.50 -9.67
C VAL A 90 5.46 -17.20 -10.27
N GLY A 91 6.17 -16.45 -9.45
CA GLY A 91 6.98 -15.31 -9.87
C GLY A 91 6.21 -14.03 -10.16
N GLY A 92 6.99 -12.98 -10.40
CA GLY A 92 6.48 -11.65 -10.69
C GLY A 92 5.91 -10.90 -9.48
N THR A 93 5.30 -9.77 -9.77
CA THR A 93 4.64 -8.93 -8.76
C THR A 93 3.31 -8.45 -9.32
N PHE A 94 2.25 -8.70 -8.57
CA PHE A 94 0.96 -8.08 -8.79
C PHE A 94 0.95 -6.73 -8.08
N PHE A 95 0.62 -5.67 -8.82
CA PHE A 95 0.61 -4.32 -8.28
C PHE A 95 -0.83 -3.85 -8.12
N LEU A 96 -1.21 -3.42 -6.92
CA LEU A 96 -2.35 -2.53 -6.78
C LEU A 96 -1.92 -1.14 -7.20
N ARG A 97 -2.31 -0.79 -8.42
CA ARG A 97 -2.01 0.50 -9.05
C ARG A 97 -3.03 1.55 -8.71
N GLU A 98 -2.56 2.77 -8.45
CA GLU A 98 -3.43 3.94 -8.29
C GLU A 98 -4.30 4.14 -9.53
N SER A 99 -3.69 4.14 -10.71
CA SER A 99 -4.33 4.39 -12.00
C SER A 99 -5.51 3.45 -12.31
N GLU A 100 -5.50 2.24 -11.76
CA GLU A 100 -6.51 1.20 -12.02
C GLU A 100 -7.49 1.03 -10.86
N HIS A 101 -7.04 1.23 -9.62
CA HIS A 101 -7.78 0.78 -8.43
C HIS A 101 -8.17 1.90 -7.47
N ALA A 102 -7.61 3.11 -7.59
CA ALA A 102 -7.81 4.16 -6.58
C ALA A 102 -9.26 4.64 -6.46
N SER A 103 -10.12 4.40 -7.47
CA SER A 103 -11.54 4.74 -7.41
C SER A 103 -12.41 3.71 -6.68
N GLY A 104 -11.94 2.46 -6.57
CA GLY A 104 -12.69 1.35 -5.96
C GLY A 104 -12.07 0.79 -4.68
N PHE A 105 -10.85 1.21 -4.34
CA PHE A 105 -10.15 0.79 -3.15
C PHE A 105 -9.85 1.96 -2.23
N GLU A 106 -10.42 1.92 -1.04
CA GLU A 106 -10.20 2.91 0.00
C GLU A 106 -9.75 2.24 1.30
N LEU A 107 -8.85 2.93 1.99
CA LEU A 107 -8.44 2.62 3.35
C LEU A 107 -8.70 3.85 4.21
N ASP A 108 -8.92 3.65 5.51
CA ASP A 108 -9.25 4.72 6.45
C ASP A 108 -8.14 5.79 6.45
N ASP A 109 -6.88 5.37 6.65
CA ASP A 109 -5.74 6.28 6.83
C ASP A 109 -4.81 6.41 5.60
N PHE A 110 -5.09 5.67 4.52
CA PHE A 110 -4.15 5.54 3.40
C PHE A 110 -4.81 5.72 2.02
N LEU A 111 -4.01 6.21 1.08
CA LEU A 111 -4.32 6.29 -0.35
C LEU A 111 -3.33 5.42 -1.13
N LEU A 112 -3.79 4.76 -2.20
CA LEU A 112 -2.87 4.15 -3.17
C LEU A 112 -2.10 5.23 -3.94
N THR A 113 -0.84 4.92 -4.26
CA THR A 113 -0.05 5.72 -5.19
C THR A 113 0.80 4.88 -6.13
N ASP A 114 0.95 5.33 -7.36
CA ASP A 114 1.95 4.81 -8.29
C ASP A 114 3.26 5.62 -8.25
N ARG A 115 3.25 6.81 -7.63
CA ARG A 115 4.34 7.80 -7.62
C ARG A 115 5.66 7.31 -7.04
N LEU A 116 5.62 6.31 -6.15
CA LEU A 116 6.83 5.69 -5.60
C LEU A 116 7.58 4.82 -6.63
N ARG A 117 6.89 4.37 -7.68
CA ARG A 117 7.45 3.55 -8.77
C ARG A 117 7.63 4.34 -10.05
N ASP A 118 6.77 5.34 -10.26
CA ASP A 118 6.76 6.18 -11.45
C ASP A 118 6.69 7.65 -11.04
N GLU A 119 7.79 8.37 -11.21
CA GLU A 119 7.85 9.82 -10.95
C GLU A 119 6.97 10.64 -11.90
N GLY A 120 6.37 10.05 -12.93
CA GLY A 120 5.35 10.66 -13.78
C GLY A 120 3.92 10.50 -13.29
N ALA A 121 3.65 9.58 -12.34
CA ALA A 121 2.30 9.31 -11.84
C ALA A 121 1.71 10.53 -11.09
N PRO A 122 0.39 10.63 -10.87
CA PRO A 122 -0.21 11.81 -10.24
C PRO A 122 0.38 12.15 -8.85
N ASP A 123 0.52 13.45 -8.58
CA ASP A 123 0.94 13.95 -7.26
C ASP A 123 -0.14 13.62 -6.20
N PRO A 124 0.20 12.90 -5.11
CA PRO A 124 -0.78 12.54 -4.09
C PRO A 124 -1.25 13.73 -3.24
N THR A 125 -0.54 14.86 -3.26
CA THR A 125 -0.77 16.00 -2.35
C THR A 125 -2.21 16.48 -2.36
N ALA A 126 -2.80 16.70 -3.54
CA ALA A 126 -4.17 17.19 -3.64
C ALA A 126 -5.20 16.16 -3.11
N ARG A 127 -4.92 14.86 -3.30
CA ARG A 127 -5.79 13.78 -2.81
C ARG A 127 -5.68 13.63 -1.29
N VAL A 128 -4.48 13.77 -0.73
CA VAL A 128 -4.25 13.76 0.73
C VAL A 128 -5.02 14.91 1.40
N PHE A 129 -4.92 16.14 0.87
CA PHE A 129 -5.67 17.27 1.43
C PHE A 129 -7.19 17.06 1.38
N ARG A 130 -7.72 16.59 0.24
CA ARG A 130 -9.16 16.28 0.13
C ARG A 130 -9.62 15.22 1.11
N ALA A 131 -8.79 14.21 1.36
CA ALA A 131 -9.12 13.14 2.30
C ALA A 131 -9.02 13.55 3.78
N ALA A 132 -8.36 14.67 4.09
CA ALA A 132 -8.33 15.23 5.44
C ALA A 132 -9.53 16.15 5.75
N GLU A 133 -10.25 16.59 4.71
CA GLU A 133 -11.45 17.44 4.83
C GLU A 133 -12.75 16.64 4.97
N SER A 134 -12.70 15.32 4.77
CA SER A 134 -13.85 14.40 4.75
C SER A 134 -14.17 13.77 6.10
#